data_AF-A0A7W2A6T5-F1
#
_entry.id   AF-A0A7W2A6T5-F1
#
_cell.length_a   1.000
_cell.length_b   1.000
_cell.length_c   1.000
_cell.angle_alpha   90.00
_cell.angle_beta   90.00
_cell.angle_gamma   90.00
#
_symmetry.space_group_name_H-M   'P 1'
#
loop_
_entity.id
_entity.type
_entity.pdbx_description
1 polymer ?
#
loop_
_entity_poly.entity_id
_entity_poly.type
_entity_poly.pdbx_seq_one_letter_code
_entity_poly.pdbx_strand_id
1 'polypeptide(L)'
;MNALERLCNQFARIVDGQPSIFNGVCFIQKFRPIRATILGQRTRSPLVLPTFFTFESIDRRGRALNLGETVILQQEINPFISALRRGGIIVTSLHNHWLFEQPRLMYIHFESVENPIIFARKAAAALRVLRK
;
A
#
# COMPACT_ATOMS: atom_id res chain seq x y z
N MET A 1 -14.15 -15.63 -14.67
CA MET A 1 -13.60 -14.58 -13.79
C MET A 1 -14.76 -13.82 -13.14
N ASN A 2 -14.89 -13.85 -11.81
CA ASN A 2 -16.00 -13.21 -11.10
C ASN A 2 -15.83 -11.66 -11.01
N ALA A 3 -16.82 -10.93 -10.52
CA ALA A 3 -16.77 -9.47 -10.47
C ALA A 3 -15.64 -8.95 -9.57
N LEU A 4 -15.42 -9.60 -8.43
CA LEU A 4 -14.34 -9.27 -7.50
C LEU A 4 -12.96 -9.45 -8.15
N GLU A 5 -12.73 -10.57 -8.85
CA GLU A 5 -11.50 -10.85 -9.59
C GLU A 5 -11.22 -9.80 -10.67
N ARG A 6 -12.23 -9.39 -11.43
CA ARG A 6 -12.05 -8.33 -12.44
C ARG A 6 -11.65 -7.00 -11.80
N LEU A 7 -12.31 -6.62 -10.70
CA LEU A 7 -12.00 -5.40 -9.97
C LEU A 7 -10.61 -5.45 -9.34
N CYS A 8 -10.24 -6.60 -8.76
CA CYS A 8 -8.94 -6.86 -8.15
C CYS A 8 -7.82 -6.77 -9.17
N ASN A 9 -7.99 -7.39 -10.34
CA ASN A 9 -7.06 -7.29 -11.47
C ASN A 9 -6.94 -5.85 -11.99
N GLN A 10 -8.04 -5.10 -12.06
CA GLN A 10 -8.01 -3.71 -12.49
C GLN A 10 -7.27 -2.82 -11.48
N PHE A 11 -7.52 -3.00 -10.18
CA PHE A 11 -6.78 -2.32 -9.12
C PHE A 11 -5.28 -2.60 -9.25
N ALA A 12 -4.91 -3.88 -9.35
CA ALA A 12 -3.51 -4.32 -9.40
C ALA A 12 -2.74 -3.70 -10.59
N ARG A 13 -3.39 -3.56 -11.75
CA ARG A 13 -2.80 -2.84 -12.90
C ARG A 13 -2.53 -1.36 -12.63
N ILE A 14 -3.38 -0.69 -11.86
CA ILE A 14 -3.23 0.75 -11.57
C ILE A 14 -2.04 1.02 -10.66
N VAL A 15 -1.84 0.16 -9.65
CA VAL A 15 -0.74 0.30 -8.68
C VAL A 15 0.52 -0.45 -9.10
N ASP A 16 0.49 -1.17 -10.24
CA ASP A 16 1.57 -2.01 -10.73
C ASP A 16 2.00 -3.02 -9.66
N GLY A 17 1.03 -3.85 -9.24
CA GLY A 17 1.17 -4.89 -8.23
C GLY A 17 0.58 -6.22 -8.67
N GLN A 18 0.72 -7.24 -7.84
CA GLN A 18 0.23 -8.60 -8.07
C GLN A 18 -1.03 -8.85 -7.24
N PRO A 19 -2.17 -9.21 -7.87
CA PRO A 19 -3.41 -9.49 -7.16
C PRO A 19 -3.45 -10.93 -6.63
N SER A 20 -4.19 -11.13 -5.54
CA SER A 20 -4.62 -12.42 -5.02
C SER A 20 -5.95 -12.22 -4.28
N ILE A 21 -6.75 -13.26 -4.16
CA ILE A 21 -8.01 -13.20 -3.41
C ILE A 21 -7.96 -14.25 -2.30
N PHE A 22 -8.24 -13.81 -1.08
CA PHE A 22 -8.31 -14.67 0.09
C PHE A 22 -9.56 -14.32 0.87
N ASN A 23 -10.43 -15.30 1.13
CA ASN A 23 -11.66 -15.12 1.92
C ASN A 23 -12.56 -13.95 1.47
N GLY A 24 -12.67 -13.72 0.16
CA GLY A 24 -13.48 -12.62 -0.40
C GLY A 24 -12.83 -11.23 -0.33
N VAL A 25 -11.58 -11.15 0.16
CA VAL A 25 -10.77 -9.93 0.18
C VAL A 25 -9.85 -9.93 -1.03
N CYS A 26 -9.83 -8.84 -1.79
CA CYS A 26 -8.77 -8.62 -2.76
C CYS A 26 -7.54 -8.12 -2.03
N PHE A 27 -6.41 -8.77 -2.25
CA PHE A 27 -5.09 -8.40 -1.76
C PHE A 27 -4.17 -8.12 -2.94
N ILE A 28 -3.52 -6.95 -2.94
CA ILE A 28 -2.54 -6.58 -3.96
C ILE A 28 -1.20 -6.37 -3.29
N GLN A 29 -0.17 -7.05 -3.79
CA GLN A 29 1.20 -6.91 -3.30
C GLN A 29 2.14 -6.29 -4.32
N LYS A 30 3.00 -5.41 -3.83
CA LYS A 30 4.14 -4.82 -4.51
C LYS A 30 5.28 -4.72 -3.49
N PHE A 31 6.52 -4.76 -3.95
CA PHE A 31 7.67 -4.60 -3.06
C PHE A 31 8.52 -3.41 -3.47
N ARG A 32 8.96 -2.62 -2.49
CA ARG A 32 9.81 -1.45 -2.76
C ARG A 32 11.27 -1.90 -2.93
N PRO A 33 11.98 -1.39 -3.95
CA PRO A 33 13.37 -1.77 -4.23
C PRO A 33 14.41 -1.10 -3.30
N ILE A 34 14.11 -0.98 -2.00
CA ILE A 34 15.00 -0.30 -1.04
C ILE A 34 16.23 -1.17 -0.73
N ARG A 35 17.40 -0.53 -0.66
CA ARG A 35 18.66 -1.15 -0.20
C ARG A 35 18.76 -1.22 1.32
N ALA A 36 17.89 -1.99 1.96
CA ALA A 36 17.88 -2.27 3.39
C ALA A 36 18.71 -3.49 3.83
N THR A 37 19.29 -3.41 5.02
CA THR A 37 19.85 -4.53 5.79
C THR A 37 19.11 -4.69 7.12
N ILE A 38 19.16 -5.86 7.73
CA ILE A 38 18.75 -6.13 9.12
C ILE A 38 19.86 -6.97 9.75
N LEU A 39 20.35 -6.56 10.93
CA LEU A 39 21.49 -7.22 11.59
C LEU A 39 22.70 -7.37 10.63
N GLY A 40 22.94 -6.34 9.80
CA GLY A 40 24.01 -6.33 8.80
C GLY A 40 23.74 -7.12 7.52
N GLN A 41 22.67 -7.94 7.46
CA GLN A 41 22.37 -8.79 6.30
C GLN A 41 21.41 -8.10 5.33
N ARG A 42 21.70 -8.17 4.02
CA ARG A 42 20.83 -7.64 2.98
C ARG A 42 19.49 -8.38 2.97
N THR A 43 18.38 -7.63 2.99
CA THR A 43 17.03 -8.21 2.90
C THR A 43 16.32 -7.87 1.59
N ARG A 44 15.57 -8.84 1.06
CA ARG A 44 14.57 -8.69 0.00
C ARG A 44 13.21 -9.25 0.45
N SER A 45 13.05 -9.46 1.76
CA SER A 45 11.90 -10.16 2.32
C SER A 45 10.61 -9.36 2.10
N PRO A 46 9.51 -10.02 1.68
CA PRO A 46 8.17 -9.45 1.66
C PRO A 46 7.73 -8.84 3.00
N LEU A 47 8.28 -9.35 4.12
CA LEU A 47 8.00 -8.86 5.47
C LEU A 47 8.66 -7.51 5.77
N VAL A 48 9.61 -7.07 4.95
CA VAL A 48 10.40 -5.86 5.21
C VAL A 48 10.12 -4.76 4.22
N LEU A 49 9.93 -5.12 2.95
CA LEU A 49 9.79 -4.15 1.85
C LEU A 49 8.38 -4.06 1.24
N PRO A 50 7.28 -4.21 2.01
CA PRO A 50 5.94 -4.30 1.43
C PRO A 50 5.44 -2.96 0.90
N THR A 51 4.58 -3.07 -0.10
CA THR A 51 3.53 -2.11 -0.44
C THR A 51 2.30 -2.93 -0.74
N PHE A 52 1.36 -2.93 0.19
CA PHE A 52 0.17 -3.76 0.14
C PHE A 52 -1.08 -2.90 0.04
N PHE A 53 -2.08 -3.45 -0.62
CA PHE A 53 -3.41 -2.88 -0.66
C PHE A 53 -4.44 -3.99 -0.46
N THR A 54 -5.52 -3.66 0.22
CA THR A 54 -6.72 -4.50 0.22
C THR A 54 -7.95 -3.70 -0.12
N PHE A 55 -8.95 -4.40 -0.65
CA PHE A 55 -10.32 -3.93 -0.53
C PHE A 55 -11.28 -5.09 -0.28
N GLU A 56 -12.34 -4.78 0.46
CA GLU A 56 -13.36 -5.74 0.87
C GLU A 56 -14.68 -5.03 1.20
N SER A 57 -15.71 -5.82 1.55
CA SER A 57 -17.00 -5.30 2.02
C SER A 57 -17.64 -4.30 1.05
N ILE A 58 -17.73 -4.66 -0.24
CA ILE A 58 -18.29 -3.80 -1.29
C ILE A 58 -19.80 -3.62 -1.05
N ASP A 59 -20.22 -2.37 -0.86
CA ASP A 59 -21.63 -2.02 -0.66
C ASP A 59 -22.42 -1.94 -1.98
N ARG A 60 -23.75 -1.74 -1.87
CA ARG A 60 -24.65 -1.62 -3.04
C ARG A 60 -24.34 -0.41 -3.94
N ARG A 61 -23.55 0.56 -3.46
CA ARG A 61 -23.12 1.74 -4.20
C ARG A 61 -21.72 1.56 -4.81
N GLY A 62 -21.11 0.38 -4.67
CA GLY A 62 -19.79 0.05 -5.19
C GLY A 62 -18.63 0.70 -4.41
N ARG A 63 -18.86 1.12 -3.16
CA ARG A 63 -17.81 1.55 -2.23
C ARG A 63 -17.32 0.35 -1.45
N ALA A 64 -16.05 0.34 -1.08
CA ALA A 64 -15.42 -0.71 -0.30
C ALA A 64 -14.65 -0.11 0.88
N LEU A 65 -14.38 -0.92 1.89
CA LEU A 65 -13.27 -0.63 2.80
C LEU A 65 -11.98 -0.85 2.03
N ASN A 66 -11.15 0.19 1.89
CA ASN A 66 -9.85 0.10 1.24
C ASN A 66 -8.76 0.39 2.25
N LEU A 67 -7.77 -0.50 2.31
CA LEU A 67 -6.59 -0.35 3.17
C LEU A 67 -5.33 -0.32 2.32
N GLY A 68 -4.33 0.40 2.79
CA GLY A 68 -3.01 0.42 2.20
C GLY A 68 -1.92 0.51 3.24
N GLU A 69 -0.82 -0.17 2.96
CA GLU A 69 0.40 -0.15 3.75
C GLU A 69 1.59 0.02 2.81
N THR A 70 2.59 0.81 3.20
CA THR A 70 3.88 0.80 2.51
C THR A 70 5.03 1.03 3.47
N VAL A 71 6.14 0.32 3.25
CA VAL A 71 7.42 0.70 3.84
C VAL A 71 7.82 2.08 3.33
N ILE A 72 8.34 2.93 4.21
CA ILE A 72 8.63 4.32 3.91
C ILE A 72 9.92 4.78 4.57
N LEU A 73 10.73 5.55 3.85
CA LEU A 73 11.93 6.18 4.40
C LEU A 73 11.53 7.44 5.16
N GLN A 74 12.27 7.81 6.21
CA GLN A 74 11.94 8.97 7.05
C GLN A 74 11.70 10.27 6.25
N GLN A 75 12.54 10.52 5.25
CA GLN A 75 12.44 11.69 4.36
C GLN A 75 11.19 11.70 3.45
N GLU A 76 10.54 10.55 3.26
CA GLU A 76 9.37 10.40 2.38
C GLU A 76 8.04 10.58 3.14
N ILE A 77 8.06 10.52 4.48
CA ILE A 77 6.87 10.49 5.34
C ILE A 77 5.96 11.68 5.06
N ASN A 78 6.46 12.91 5.24
CA ASN A 78 5.63 14.11 5.08
C ASN A 78 5.16 14.34 3.63
N PRO A 79 6.00 14.17 2.60
CA PRO A 79 5.55 14.19 1.21
C PRO A 79 4.41 13.19 0.93
N PHE A 80 4.52 11.97 1.42
CA PHE A 80 3.53 10.92 1.19
C PHE A 80 2.23 11.18 1.94
N ILE A 81 2.30 11.52 3.24
CA ILE A 81 1.13 11.93 4.04
C ILE A 81 0.39 13.09 3.35
N SER A 82 1.12 14.10 2.90
CA SER A 82 0.53 15.25 2.23
C SER A 82 -0.17 14.85 0.92
N ALA A 83 0.42 13.93 0.15
CA ALA A 83 -0.17 13.43 -1.08
C ALA A 83 -1.45 12.61 -0.83
N LEU A 84 -1.45 11.73 0.19
CA LEU A 84 -2.63 10.97 0.60
C LEU A 84 -3.77 11.90 1.05
N ARG A 85 -3.45 12.87 1.91
CA ARG A 85 -4.44 13.84 2.42
C ARG A 85 -5.05 14.70 1.32
N ARG A 86 -4.26 15.15 0.33
CA ARG A 86 -4.81 15.84 -0.86
C ARG A 86 -5.78 14.98 -1.66
N GLY A 87 -5.61 13.66 -1.65
CA GLY A 87 -6.53 12.70 -2.23
C GLY A 87 -7.75 12.36 -1.36
N GLY A 88 -7.84 12.92 -0.14
CA GLY A 88 -8.88 12.58 0.83
C GLY A 88 -8.71 11.20 1.47
N ILE A 89 -7.50 10.63 1.44
CA ILE A 89 -7.17 9.36 2.10
C ILE A 89 -6.69 9.64 3.52
N ILE A 90 -7.23 8.89 4.49
CA ILE A 90 -6.89 9.02 5.90
C ILE A 90 -5.60 8.25 6.17
N VAL A 91 -4.66 8.88 6.88
CA VAL A 91 -3.45 8.21 7.40
C VAL A 91 -3.72 7.83 8.85
N THR A 92 -3.59 6.55 9.17
CA THR A 92 -4.02 6.01 10.48
C THR A 92 -2.86 5.64 11.39
N SER A 93 -1.73 5.18 10.85
CA SER A 93 -0.58 4.85 11.67
C SER A 93 0.75 5.08 10.96
N LEU A 94 1.77 5.37 11.76
CA LEU A 94 3.17 5.47 11.35
C LEU A 94 4.03 4.84 12.46
N HIS A 95 4.73 3.76 12.14
CA HIS A 95 5.51 3.00 13.12
C HIS A 95 6.68 2.27 12.46
N ASN A 96 7.49 1.54 13.22
CA ASN A 96 8.57 0.69 12.72
C ASN A 96 8.29 -0.79 13.05
N HIS A 97 8.70 -1.71 12.17
CA HIS A 97 8.63 -3.15 12.43
C HIS A 97 9.92 -3.72 12.99
N TRP A 98 11.06 -3.13 12.64
CA TRP A 98 12.40 -3.65 12.94
C TRP A 98 13.17 -2.64 13.82
N LEU A 99 14.17 -3.14 14.57
CA LEU A 99 15.00 -2.33 15.49
C LEU A 99 16.45 -2.11 15.00
N PHE A 100 16.96 -2.97 14.13
CA PHE A 100 18.37 -2.98 13.69
C PHE A 100 18.49 -3.01 12.16
N GLU A 101 17.54 -2.35 11.51
CA GLU A 101 17.51 -2.14 10.08
C GLU A 101 18.27 -0.89 9.67
N GLN A 102 18.90 -0.93 8.49
CA GLN A 102 19.56 0.23 7.89
C GLN A 102 19.25 0.30 6.38
N PRO A 103 18.79 1.44 5.83
CA PRO A 103 18.42 2.67 6.52
C PRO A 103 17.20 2.46 7.42
N ARG A 104 16.91 3.44 8.30
CA ARG A 104 15.70 3.41 9.14
C ARG A 104 14.45 3.25 8.27
N LEU A 105 13.74 2.14 8.46
CA LEU A 105 12.49 1.84 7.79
C LEU A 105 11.32 2.16 8.73
N MET A 106 10.34 2.87 8.20
CA MET A 106 9.05 3.09 8.83
C MET A 106 7.96 2.45 7.97
N TYR A 107 6.77 2.33 8.52
CA TYR A 107 5.60 1.72 7.88
C TYR A 107 4.42 2.64 8.13
N ILE A 108 3.71 2.94 7.05
CA ILE A 108 2.57 3.86 7.09
C ILE A 108 1.31 3.15 6.62
N HIS A 109 0.26 3.27 7.41
CA HIS A 109 -1.06 2.70 7.14
C HIS A 109 -2.04 3.80 6.78
N PHE A 110 -2.88 3.54 5.78
CA PHE A 110 -3.84 4.50 5.29
C PHE A 110 -5.10 3.80 4.78
N GLU A 111 -6.24 4.48 4.89
CA GLU A 111 -7.54 3.89 4.62
C GLU A 111 -8.55 4.87 4.03
N SER A 112 -9.58 4.33 3.40
CA SER A 112 -10.75 5.09 2.94
C SER A 112 -11.93 4.16 2.68
N VAL A 113 -13.14 4.72 2.75
CA VAL A 113 -14.35 4.04 2.26
C VAL A 113 -14.81 4.69 0.96
N GLU A 114 -14.39 4.15 -0.17
CA GLU A 114 -14.74 4.65 -1.50
C GLU A 114 -14.64 3.55 -2.56
N ASN A 115 -14.89 3.89 -3.83
CA ASN A 115 -14.72 2.93 -4.91
C ASN A 115 -13.25 2.47 -5.01
N PRO A 116 -12.96 1.15 -5.06
CA PRO A 116 -11.59 0.63 -5.08
C PRO A 116 -10.70 1.19 -6.19
N ILE A 117 -11.27 1.50 -7.36
CA ILE A 117 -10.51 2.04 -8.49
C ILE A 117 -10.17 3.52 -8.27
N ILE A 118 -11.03 4.27 -7.59
CA ILE A 118 -10.73 5.66 -7.20
C ILE A 118 -9.62 5.66 -6.16
N PHE A 119 -9.72 4.82 -5.13
CA PHE A 119 -8.66 4.65 -4.13
C PHE A 119 -7.33 4.24 -4.78
N ALA A 120 -7.33 3.23 -5.67
CA ALA A 120 -6.14 2.78 -6.37
C ALA A 120 -5.43 3.90 -7.13
N ARG A 121 -6.18 4.76 -7.82
CA ARG A 121 -5.62 5.90 -8.58
C ARG A 121 -5.00 6.95 -7.66
N LYS A 122 -5.69 7.29 -6.56
CA LYS A 122 -5.19 8.24 -5.55
C LYS A 122 -3.94 7.70 -4.86
N ALA A 123 -3.96 6.43 -4.46
CA ALA A 123 -2.82 5.74 -3.87
C ALA A 123 -1.63 5.68 -4.85
N ALA A 124 -1.86 5.29 -6.11
CA ALA A 124 -0.83 5.29 -7.15
C ALA A 124 -0.23 6.69 -7.37
N ALA A 125 -1.06 7.75 -7.34
CA ALA A 125 -0.57 9.12 -7.42
C ALA A 125 0.29 9.50 -6.20
N ALA A 126 -0.12 9.12 -4.99
CA ALA A 126 0.66 9.35 -3.78
C ALA A 126 1.99 8.59 -3.81
N LEU A 127 2.01 7.34 -4.26
CA LEU A 127 3.23 6.51 -4.36
C LEU A 127 4.32 7.15 -5.24
N ARG A 128 3.97 8.07 -6.16
CA ARG A 128 4.96 8.75 -7.03
C ARG A 128 5.95 9.64 -6.28
N VAL A 129 5.61 10.08 -5.06
CA VAL A 129 6.53 10.89 -4.24
C VAL A 129 7.57 10.03 -3.52
N LEU A 130 7.38 8.72 -3.52
CA LEU A 130 8.33 7.76 -2.96
C LEU A 130 9.46 7.54 -3.96
N ARG A 131 10.69 7.50 -3.47
CA ARG A 131 11.86 7.23 -4.30
C ARG A 131 11.84 5.79 -4.81
N LYS A 132 12.30 5.63 -6.05
CA LYS A 132 12.63 4.34 -6.67
C LYS A 132 13.95 3.81 -6.13
#